data_AF-A0A7D6ETU5-F1
#
_entry.id   AF-A0A7D6ETU5-F1
#
_cell.length_a   1.000
_cell.length_b   1.000
_cell.length_c   1.000
_cell.angle_alpha   90.00
_cell.angle_beta   90.00
_cell.angle_gamma   90.00
#
_symmetry.space_group_name_H-M   'P 1'
#
loop_
_entity.id
_entity.type
_entity.pdbx_description
1 polymer ?
#
loop_
_entity_poly.entity_id
_entity_poly.type
_entity_poly.pdbx_seq_one_letter_code
_entity_poly.pdbx_strand_id
1 'polypeptide(L)'
;MKLKKSIPAVLLGTLIALVSATPSQAETFAFSSSPVTNLNPSGATINGGFTKFPTTAGMYIQQCIAPVGTARPTTCSDTIQLWVTAAGGPGTTSPTGPIALKVASTITGKGVTVDCTTTQCGLFFRLDHTAPTDFSEDKFMPITFAKGAAAPALAADEVTVTLNGNPLVRNVPSNLAYRAEAKIVATAKSGLPVTFTSLTPDCTYTNGVFTALKGAGQCALGYTTAGNATTAAASGNFPFILTLGNQKIEGVTKSIKKGQIKSLPLETNFGSQITYKALGKSCSVEKNTVKAMKSGTCSIKASAAGKADTWAPLEQMLSIPIK
;
A
#
# COMPACT_ATOMS: atom_id res chain seq x y z
N MET A 1 -15.67 -26.46 -102.61
CA MET A 1 -16.76 -25.54 -103.02
C MET A 1 -17.38 -24.93 -101.77
N LYS A 2 -17.22 -23.61 -101.61
CA LYS A 2 -17.85 -22.64 -100.68
C LYS A 2 -18.29 -23.08 -99.26
N LEU A 3 -17.54 -22.56 -98.28
CA LEU A 3 -17.97 -22.25 -96.90
C LEU A 3 -19.26 -21.41 -96.87
N LYS A 4 -20.17 -21.70 -95.93
CA LYS A 4 -21.05 -20.70 -95.29
C LYS A 4 -21.18 -21.00 -93.81
N LYS A 5 -20.59 -20.11 -92.99
CA LYS A 5 -20.70 -20.04 -91.53
C LYS A 5 -22.03 -19.38 -91.15
N SER A 6 -22.69 -19.92 -90.13
CA SER A 6 -23.76 -19.25 -89.39
C SER A 6 -23.47 -19.40 -87.89
N ILE A 7 -23.15 -18.27 -87.24
CA ILE A 7 -22.83 -18.16 -85.81
C ILE A 7 -24.10 -17.72 -85.07
N PRO A 8 -24.54 -18.40 -84.00
CA PRO A 8 -25.51 -17.81 -83.08
C PRO A 8 -24.78 -16.93 -82.05
N ALA A 9 -25.27 -15.70 -81.90
CA ALA A 9 -24.76 -14.72 -80.96
C ALA A 9 -25.08 -15.12 -79.51
N VAL A 10 -24.04 -15.22 -78.67
CA VAL A 10 -24.15 -15.35 -77.22
C VAL A 10 -24.16 -13.94 -76.63
N LEU A 11 -25.25 -13.54 -75.97
CA LEU A 11 -25.28 -12.34 -75.13
C LEU A 11 -24.40 -12.58 -73.90
N LEU A 12 -23.24 -11.93 -73.83
CA LEU A 12 -22.45 -11.79 -72.60
C LEU A 12 -23.04 -10.65 -71.77
N GLY A 13 -23.78 -10.97 -70.72
CA GLY A 13 -24.13 -10.02 -69.67
C GLY A 13 -22.90 -9.73 -68.80
N THR A 14 -22.34 -8.52 -68.91
CA THR A 14 -21.29 -8.02 -68.02
C THR A 14 -21.86 -7.79 -66.62
N LEU A 15 -21.56 -8.69 -65.68
CA LEU A 15 -21.68 -8.43 -64.25
C LEU A 15 -20.59 -7.41 -63.86
N ILE A 16 -20.98 -6.16 -63.61
CA ILE A 16 -20.10 -5.16 -63.01
C ILE A 16 -20.02 -5.49 -61.52
N ALA A 17 -18.90 -6.08 -61.08
CA ALA A 17 -18.58 -6.22 -59.68
C ALA A 17 -18.29 -4.83 -59.11
N LEU A 18 -19.22 -4.30 -58.31
CA LEU A 18 -19.02 -3.10 -57.50
C LEU A 18 -18.00 -3.42 -56.39
N VAL A 19 -16.72 -3.21 -56.69
CA VAL A 19 -15.66 -3.22 -55.67
C VAL A 19 -15.88 -1.99 -54.79
N SER A 20 -16.35 -2.21 -53.57
CA SER A 20 -16.44 -1.18 -52.54
C SER A 20 -15.02 -0.82 -52.12
N ALA A 21 -14.44 0.24 -52.70
CA ALA A 21 -13.18 0.78 -52.22
C ALA A 21 -13.41 1.40 -50.83
N THR A 22 -12.88 0.74 -49.79
CA THR A 22 -12.80 1.34 -48.45
C THR A 22 -11.94 2.61 -48.55
N PRO A 23 -12.39 3.77 -48.05
CA PRO A 23 -11.56 4.97 -48.04
C PRO A 23 -10.29 4.70 -47.22
N SER A 24 -9.14 4.65 -47.89
CA SER A 24 -7.83 4.60 -47.25
C SER A 24 -7.48 6.01 -46.77
N GLN A 25 -7.82 6.35 -45.53
CA GLN A 25 -7.23 7.54 -44.90
C GLN A 25 -5.78 7.21 -44.55
N ALA A 26 -4.86 8.11 -44.90
CA ALA A 26 -3.45 7.95 -44.57
C ALA A 26 -3.27 8.25 -43.08
N GLU A 27 -2.70 7.29 -42.34
CA GLU A 27 -2.34 7.44 -40.92
C GLU A 27 -1.50 8.71 -40.73
N THR A 28 -1.92 9.60 -39.83
CA THR A 28 -1.19 10.85 -39.58
C THR A 28 -0.11 10.68 -38.52
N PHE A 29 -0.14 9.59 -37.76
CA PHE A 29 0.93 9.22 -36.84
C PHE A 29 1.78 8.05 -37.34
N ALA A 30 3.00 7.96 -36.81
CA ALA A 30 3.89 6.82 -37.01
C ALA A 30 4.68 6.60 -35.72
N PHE A 31 4.70 5.38 -35.22
CA PHE A 31 5.36 5.00 -33.98
C PHE A 31 6.40 3.91 -34.24
N SER A 32 7.64 4.15 -33.82
CA SER A 32 8.71 3.17 -33.88
C SER A 32 8.96 2.63 -32.48
N SER A 33 9.18 1.31 -32.35
CA SER A 33 9.47 0.72 -31.04
C SER A 33 10.22 -0.59 -31.11
N SER A 34 10.90 -0.92 -30.01
CA SER A 34 11.58 -2.18 -29.76
C SER A 34 11.86 -2.36 -28.26
N PRO A 35 11.88 -3.60 -27.73
CA PRO A 35 11.40 -4.82 -28.36
C PRO A 35 9.87 -4.89 -28.36
N VAL A 36 9.28 -5.60 -29.33
CA VAL A 36 7.83 -5.89 -29.38
C VAL A 36 7.54 -7.40 -29.44
N THR A 37 8.57 -8.23 -29.47
CA THR A 37 8.45 -9.69 -29.48
C THR A 37 9.34 -10.31 -28.41
N ASN A 38 9.02 -11.55 -28.03
CA ASN A 38 9.77 -12.31 -27.03
C ASN A 38 9.99 -11.53 -25.72
N LEU A 39 8.98 -10.76 -25.32
CA LEU A 39 9.02 -9.91 -24.13
C LEU A 39 9.08 -10.78 -22.87
N ASN A 40 9.85 -10.33 -21.87
CA ASN A 40 9.98 -11.02 -20.60
C ASN A 40 8.63 -10.98 -19.84
N PRO A 41 8.00 -12.13 -19.51
CA PRO A 41 6.74 -12.17 -18.78
C PRO A 41 6.81 -11.55 -17.38
N SER A 42 7.98 -11.55 -16.73
CA SER A 42 8.20 -10.94 -15.41
C SER A 42 8.24 -9.40 -15.43
N GLY A 43 8.11 -8.80 -16.61
CA GLY A 43 8.12 -7.35 -16.82
C GLY A 43 9.05 -7.00 -17.97
N ALA A 44 8.50 -6.29 -18.96
CA ALA A 44 9.25 -5.78 -20.09
C ALA A 44 8.97 -4.29 -20.29
N THR A 45 9.95 -3.57 -20.81
CA THR A 45 9.78 -2.18 -21.25
C THR A 45 9.88 -2.14 -22.75
N ILE A 46 8.84 -1.65 -23.41
CA ILE A 46 8.86 -1.31 -24.83
C ILE A 46 9.37 0.13 -24.93
N ASN A 47 10.53 0.31 -25.55
CA ASN A 47 11.06 1.64 -25.83
C ASN A 47 10.63 2.03 -27.24
N GLY A 48 10.12 3.24 -27.41
CA GLY A 48 9.67 3.73 -28.71
C GLY A 48 9.66 5.24 -28.80
N GLY A 49 8.98 5.74 -29.81
CA GLY A 49 8.84 7.17 -30.05
C GLY A 49 8.06 7.43 -31.33
N PHE A 50 7.35 8.55 -31.37
CA PHE A 50 6.65 8.98 -32.57
C PHE A 50 7.64 9.59 -33.56
N THR A 51 7.55 9.13 -34.82
CA THR A 51 8.23 9.77 -35.97
C THR A 51 7.27 10.69 -36.72
N LYS A 52 5.96 10.53 -36.51
CA LYS A 52 4.89 11.46 -36.89
C LYS A 52 3.83 11.42 -35.80
N PHE A 53 3.18 12.55 -35.51
CA PHE A 53 2.16 12.66 -34.47
C PHE A 53 0.98 13.50 -34.98
N PRO A 54 -0.28 13.17 -34.63
CA PRO A 54 -1.45 13.92 -35.09
C PRO A 54 -1.41 15.36 -34.63
N THR A 55 -1.90 16.29 -35.46
CA THR A 55 -1.98 17.72 -35.12
C THR A 55 -3.32 18.12 -34.50
N THR A 56 -4.34 17.27 -34.64
CA THR A 56 -5.73 17.57 -34.28
C THR A 56 -6.07 17.21 -32.83
N ALA A 57 -5.39 16.22 -32.24
CA ALA A 57 -5.59 15.77 -30.86
C ALA A 57 -4.35 15.04 -30.33
N GLY A 58 -4.29 14.86 -28.99
CA GLY A 58 -3.33 13.94 -28.39
C GLY A 58 -3.75 12.48 -28.59
N MET A 59 -2.95 11.55 -28.08
CA MET A 59 -3.18 10.12 -28.20
C MET A 59 -3.10 9.40 -26.86
N TYR A 60 -3.91 8.35 -26.69
CA TYR A 60 -3.67 7.33 -25.68
C TYR A 60 -2.94 6.13 -26.29
N ILE A 61 -1.95 5.60 -25.57
CA ILE A 61 -1.34 4.29 -25.81
C ILE A 61 -1.76 3.40 -24.65
N GLN A 62 -2.47 2.31 -24.93
CA GLN A 62 -2.98 1.38 -23.91
C GLN A 62 -2.49 -0.03 -24.20
N GLN A 63 -2.15 -0.81 -23.18
CA GLN A 63 -1.97 -2.25 -23.39
C GLN A 63 -3.34 -2.93 -23.41
N CYS A 64 -3.70 -3.56 -24.52
CA CYS A 64 -5.01 -4.18 -24.74
C CYS A 64 -4.89 -5.56 -25.36
N ILE A 65 -5.99 -6.30 -25.35
CA ILE A 65 -6.15 -7.49 -26.20
C ILE A 65 -6.28 -7.07 -27.68
N ALA A 66 -6.05 -8.01 -28.59
CA ALA A 66 -6.27 -7.77 -30.00
C ALA A 66 -7.75 -7.41 -30.29
N PRO A 67 -8.02 -6.38 -31.11
CA PRO A 67 -9.37 -6.07 -31.55
C PRO A 67 -9.94 -7.20 -32.44
N VAL A 68 -11.26 -7.32 -32.47
CA VAL A 68 -11.98 -8.21 -33.39
C VAL A 68 -12.58 -7.35 -34.51
N GLY A 69 -12.14 -7.58 -35.75
CA GLY A 69 -12.54 -6.75 -36.88
C GLY A 69 -12.07 -5.30 -36.73
N THR A 70 -12.97 -4.35 -36.94
CA THR A 70 -12.70 -2.90 -36.83
C THR A 70 -13.10 -2.31 -35.48
N ALA A 71 -13.60 -3.12 -34.55
CA ALA A 71 -13.99 -2.64 -33.22
C ALA A 71 -12.76 -2.37 -32.34
N ARG A 72 -12.84 -1.38 -31.46
CA ARG A 72 -11.83 -1.18 -30.40
C ARG A 72 -11.70 -2.43 -29.52
N PRO A 73 -10.53 -2.69 -28.91
CA PRO A 73 -10.36 -3.77 -27.96
C PRO A 73 -11.39 -3.74 -26.84
N THR A 74 -11.97 -4.89 -26.51
CA THR A 74 -12.97 -5.01 -25.45
C THR A 74 -12.36 -4.93 -24.05
N THR A 75 -11.08 -5.31 -23.93
CA THR A 75 -10.30 -5.25 -22.68
C THR A 75 -8.96 -4.55 -22.91
N CYS A 76 -8.74 -3.49 -22.15
CA CYS A 76 -7.48 -2.77 -22.01
C CYS A 76 -7.11 -2.72 -20.53
N SER A 77 -5.82 -2.66 -20.20
CA SER A 77 -5.36 -2.53 -18.81
C SER A 77 -5.86 -1.21 -18.20
N ASP A 78 -6.43 -1.29 -16.99
CA ASP A 78 -6.86 -0.10 -16.23
C ASP A 78 -5.65 0.73 -15.70
N THR A 79 -4.43 0.18 -15.76
CA THR A 79 -3.23 0.78 -15.17
C THR A 79 -2.08 1.02 -16.17
N ILE A 80 -2.09 0.34 -17.32
CA ILE A 80 -1.03 0.43 -18.34
C ILE A 80 -1.54 1.27 -19.50
N GLN A 81 -1.46 2.59 -19.32
CA GLN A 81 -1.84 3.61 -20.29
C GLN A 81 -0.90 4.81 -20.22
N LEU A 82 -0.60 5.40 -21.37
CA LEU A 82 0.07 6.70 -21.49
C LEU A 82 -0.83 7.69 -22.23
N TRP A 83 -0.82 8.94 -21.78
CA TRP A 83 -1.40 10.06 -22.51
C TRP A 83 -0.28 10.87 -23.16
N VAL A 84 -0.26 10.92 -24.49
CA VAL A 84 0.76 11.62 -25.26
C VAL A 84 0.13 12.86 -25.89
N THR A 85 0.70 14.04 -25.65
CA THR A 85 0.17 15.29 -26.23
C THR A 85 1.25 16.37 -26.32
N ALA A 86 1.21 17.16 -27.41
CA ALA A 86 2.08 18.31 -27.58
C ALA A 86 1.70 19.50 -26.68
N ALA A 87 0.47 19.54 -26.16
CA ALA A 87 -0.01 20.61 -25.29
C ALA A 87 0.71 20.62 -23.92
N GLY A 88 1.25 19.47 -23.50
CA GLY A 88 1.85 19.28 -22.19
C GLY A 88 0.83 19.30 -21.04
N GLY A 89 1.30 19.07 -19.82
CA GLY A 89 0.49 19.05 -18.60
C GLY A 89 0.87 17.92 -17.64
N PRO A 90 0.42 17.97 -16.36
CA PRO A 90 0.67 16.91 -15.40
C PRO A 90 0.17 15.54 -15.91
N GLY A 91 1.02 14.52 -15.85
CA GLY A 91 0.68 13.16 -16.28
C GLY A 91 0.70 12.93 -17.80
N THR A 92 1.13 13.92 -18.59
CA THR A 92 1.31 13.77 -20.05
C THR A 92 2.71 13.31 -20.40
N THR A 93 2.85 12.71 -21.58
CA THR A 93 4.12 12.36 -22.22
C THR A 93 4.30 13.21 -23.49
N SER A 94 5.50 13.73 -23.71
CA SER A 94 5.80 14.50 -24.92
C SER A 94 5.81 13.58 -26.17
N PRO A 95 5.26 14.03 -27.32
CA PRO A 95 5.36 13.29 -28.57
C PRO A 95 6.75 13.37 -29.22
N THR A 96 7.63 14.28 -28.81
CA THR A 96 8.93 14.56 -29.47
C THR A 96 10.15 13.93 -28.78
N GLY A 97 9.96 12.85 -28.03
CA GLY A 97 11.03 12.19 -27.29
C GLY A 97 10.87 10.67 -27.19
N PRO A 98 11.83 10.00 -26.54
CA PRO A 98 11.73 8.58 -26.27
C PRO A 98 10.57 8.30 -25.30
N ILE A 99 9.82 7.26 -25.60
CA ILE A 99 8.72 6.74 -24.79
C ILE A 99 9.14 5.37 -24.26
N ALA A 100 9.02 5.16 -22.95
CA ALA A 100 9.27 3.88 -22.31
C ALA A 100 7.98 3.39 -21.65
N LEU A 101 7.39 2.34 -22.22
CA LEU A 101 6.15 1.74 -21.71
C LEU A 101 6.44 0.40 -21.05
N LYS A 102 6.19 0.30 -19.75
CA LYS A 102 6.21 -0.98 -19.04
C LYS A 102 4.94 -1.76 -19.39
N VAL A 103 5.12 -2.98 -19.88
CA VAL A 103 4.04 -3.90 -20.23
C VAL A 103 4.07 -5.14 -19.34
N ALA A 104 2.92 -5.78 -19.17
CA ALA A 104 2.75 -6.96 -18.32
C ALA A 104 2.23 -8.16 -19.11
N SER A 105 2.65 -9.37 -18.72
CA SER A 105 2.12 -10.61 -19.30
C SER A 105 0.67 -10.90 -18.90
N THR A 106 0.15 -10.20 -17.89
CA THR A 106 -1.23 -10.29 -17.43
C THR A 106 -1.78 -8.88 -17.27
N ILE A 107 -2.96 -8.62 -17.83
CA ILE A 107 -3.65 -7.32 -17.69
C ILE A 107 -5.02 -7.52 -17.07
N THR A 108 -5.50 -6.52 -16.33
CA THR A 108 -6.88 -6.47 -15.83
C THR A 108 -7.53 -5.18 -16.32
N GLY A 109 -8.72 -5.33 -16.89
CA GLY A 109 -9.52 -4.23 -17.43
C GLY A 109 -11.00 -4.46 -17.20
N LYS A 110 -11.71 -3.51 -16.56
CA LYS A 110 -13.14 -3.64 -16.26
C LYS A 110 -13.49 -4.94 -15.51
N GLY A 111 -12.61 -5.39 -14.62
CA GLY A 111 -12.78 -6.63 -13.85
C GLY A 111 -12.47 -7.93 -14.60
N VAL A 112 -12.08 -7.87 -15.88
CA VAL A 112 -11.64 -9.04 -16.67
C VAL A 112 -10.12 -9.13 -16.62
N THR A 113 -9.59 -10.31 -16.27
CA THR A 113 -8.14 -10.59 -16.29
C THR A 113 -7.79 -11.41 -17.52
N VAL A 114 -6.75 -10.99 -18.25
CA VAL A 114 -6.28 -11.62 -19.49
C VAL A 114 -4.81 -11.98 -19.38
N ASP A 115 -4.48 -13.22 -19.74
CA ASP A 115 -3.12 -13.70 -19.92
C ASP A 115 -2.64 -13.42 -21.35
N CYS A 116 -1.72 -12.47 -21.49
CA CYS A 116 -1.09 -12.04 -22.74
C CYS A 116 0.02 -12.99 -23.24
N THR A 117 0.33 -14.05 -22.51
CA THR A 117 1.21 -15.14 -22.99
C THR A 117 0.45 -16.16 -23.85
N THR A 118 -0.87 -16.26 -23.65
CA THR A 118 -1.76 -17.16 -24.42
C THR A 118 -2.76 -16.40 -25.28
N THR A 119 -3.06 -15.15 -24.95
CA THR A 119 -3.97 -14.27 -25.68
C THR A 119 -3.15 -13.21 -26.42
N GLN A 120 -3.49 -12.90 -27.68
CA GLN A 120 -2.81 -11.83 -28.40
C GLN A 120 -3.11 -10.48 -27.73
N CYS A 121 -2.07 -9.89 -27.14
CA CYS A 121 -2.10 -8.52 -26.63
C CYS A 121 -1.24 -7.60 -27.50
N GLY A 122 -1.35 -6.30 -27.28
CA GLY A 122 -0.64 -5.29 -28.04
C GLY A 122 -0.82 -3.90 -27.46
N LEU A 123 -0.17 -2.94 -28.10
CA LEU A 123 -0.40 -1.53 -27.83
C LEU A 123 -1.53 -1.05 -28.75
N PHE A 124 -2.59 -0.53 -28.15
CA PHE A 124 -3.67 0.12 -28.86
C PHE A 124 -3.50 1.63 -28.78
N PHE A 125 -3.44 2.25 -29.95
CA PHE A 125 -3.35 3.69 -30.14
C PHE A 125 -4.73 4.20 -30.50
N ARG A 126 -5.12 5.32 -29.91
CA ARG A 126 -6.35 6.05 -30.23
C ARG A 126 -6.16 7.53 -29.96
N LEU A 127 -6.95 8.37 -30.61
CA LEU A 127 -7.05 9.77 -30.22
C LEU A 127 -7.57 9.87 -28.78
N ASP A 128 -7.09 10.91 -28.09
CA ASP A 128 -7.42 11.16 -26.69
C ASP A 128 -8.86 11.66 -26.50
N HIS A 129 -9.21 12.01 -25.27
CA HIS A 129 -10.56 12.43 -24.90
C HIS A 129 -11.03 13.73 -25.57
N THR A 130 -10.15 14.47 -26.26
CA THR A 130 -10.52 15.67 -27.03
C THR A 130 -11.17 15.34 -28.36
N ALA A 131 -10.98 14.11 -28.88
CA ALA A 131 -11.61 13.59 -30.09
C ALA A 131 -12.25 12.20 -29.85
N PRO A 132 -13.23 12.09 -28.94
CA PRO A 132 -13.66 10.79 -28.40
C PRO A 132 -14.40 9.89 -29.42
N THR A 133 -14.96 10.48 -30.47
CA THR A 133 -15.72 9.81 -31.54
C THR A 133 -14.93 9.69 -32.84
N ASP A 134 -13.67 10.14 -32.86
CA ASP A 134 -12.79 9.98 -33.99
C ASP A 134 -11.96 8.70 -33.82
N PHE A 135 -12.12 7.79 -34.78
CA PHE A 135 -11.48 6.48 -34.81
C PHE A 135 -10.44 6.38 -35.94
N SER A 136 -10.15 7.49 -36.63
CA SER A 136 -9.27 7.50 -37.82
C SER A 136 -7.85 7.04 -37.53
N GLU A 137 -7.36 7.25 -36.31
CA GLU A 137 -6.01 6.87 -35.86
C GLU A 137 -6.01 5.62 -34.96
N ASP A 138 -7.12 4.87 -34.89
CA ASP A 138 -7.17 3.64 -34.12
C ASP A 138 -6.22 2.59 -34.74
N LYS A 139 -5.17 2.23 -33.99
CA LYS A 139 -4.18 1.26 -34.46
C LYS A 139 -3.86 0.26 -33.37
N PHE A 140 -3.73 -1.00 -33.76
CA PHE A 140 -3.22 -2.05 -32.88
C PHE A 140 -1.84 -2.49 -33.34
N MET A 141 -0.86 -2.41 -32.45
CA MET A 141 0.46 -2.96 -32.64
C MET A 141 0.61 -4.22 -31.79
N PRO A 142 0.68 -5.42 -32.40
CA PRO A 142 0.78 -6.66 -31.65
C PRO A 142 2.11 -6.73 -30.89
N ILE A 143 2.07 -7.32 -29.70
CA ILE A 143 3.26 -7.69 -28.95
C ILE A 143 3.23 -9.18 -28.61
N THR A 144 4.39 -9.81 -28.44
CA THR A 144 4.47 -11.20 -27.97
C THR A 144 5.36 -11.32 -26.76
N PHE A 145 4.93 -12.13 -25.79
CA PHE A 145 5.74 -12.56 -24.66
C PHE A 145 6.44 -13.87 -24.99
N ALA A 146 7.60 -14.11 -24.37
CA ALA A 146 8.31 -15.38 -24.50
C ALA A 146 7.39 -16.53 -24.10
N LYS A 147 7.22 -17.54 -24.99
CA LYS A 147 6.38 -18.71 -24.73
C LYS A 147 7.05 -19.62 -23.70
N GLY A 148 6.34 -19.95 -22.63
CA GLY A 148 6.82 -20.87 -21.60
C GLY A 148 7.35 -20.17 -20.34
N ALA A 149 6.49 -19.40 -19.69
CA ALA A 149 6.39 -19.25 -18.24
C ALA A 149 5.26 -18.26 -17.97
N ALA A 150 4.17 -18.69 -17.33
CA ALA A 150 3.51 -17.75 -16.42
C ALA A 150 4.63 -17.24 -15.50
N ALA A 151 4.78 -15.92 -15.34
CA ALA A 151 5.70 -15.40 -14.34
C ALA A 151 5.45 -16.21 -13.05
N PRO A 152 6.46 -16.88 -12.46
CA PRO A 152 6.23 -17.71 -11.30
C PRO A 152 5.45 -16.89 -10.29
N ALA A 153 4.30 -17.37 -9.83
CA ALA A 153 3.60 -16.72 -8.73
C ALA A 153 4.58 -16.69 -7.55
N LEU A 154 5.17 -15.51 -7.30
CA LEU A 154 6.18 -15.37 -6.28
C LEU A 154 5.50 -15.65 -4.93
N ALA A 155 6.17 -16.41 -4.07
CA ALA A 155 5.66 -16.62 -2.73
C ALA A 155 5.54 -15.27 -2.01
N ALA A 156 4.44 -15.09 -1.26
CA ALA A 156 4.28 -13.94 -0.40
C ALA A 156 5.42 -13.90 0.63
N ASP A 157 5.90 -12.70 0.93
CA ASP A 157 6.91 -12.53 1.96
C ASP A 157 6.39 -12.99 3.32
N GLU A 158 7.29 -13.62 4.07
CA GLU A 158 7.02 -14.10 5.42
C GLU A 158 7.55 -13.06 6.40
N VAL A 159 6.64 -12.28 6.98
CA VAL A 159 6.97 -11.19 7.91
C VAL A 159 6.62 -11.59 9.33
N THR A 160 7.63 -11.64 10.19
CA THR A 160 7.46 -11.79 11.64
C THR A 160 7.49 -10.41 12.30
N VAL A 161 6.53 -10.13 13.18
CA VAL A 161 6.45 -8.87 13.93
C VAL A 161 6.35 -9.17 15.41
N THR A 162 7.05 -8.39 16.24
CA THR A 162 7.02 -8.51 17.70
C THR A 162 6.62 -7.20 18.35
N LEU A 163 5.88 -7.28 19.46
CA LEU A 163 5.62 -6.21 20.42
C LEU A 163 6.45 -6.48 21.67
N ASN A 164 7.41 -5.60 21.98
CA ASN A 164 8.31 -5.75 23.12
C ASN A 164 8.99 -7.13 23.19
N GLY A 165 9.33 -7.71 22.03
CA GLY A 165 9.92 -9.04 21.91
C GLY A 165 8.92 -10.21 21.83
N ASN A 166 7.63 -9.99 22.12
CA ASN A 166 6.60 -11.02 21.99
C ASN A 166 6.03 -11.05 20.57
N PRO A 167 5.95 -12.21 19.90
CA PRO A 167 5.38 -12.32 18.56
C PRO A 167 3.91 -11.87 18.51
N LEU A 168 3.57 -11.06 17.51
CA LEU A 168 2.18 -10.76 17.16
C LEU A 168 1.66 -11.79 16.16
N VAL A 169 0.40 -12.17 16.32
CA VAL A 169 -0.28 -13.10 15.41
C VAL A 169 -1.33 -12.31 14.61
N ARG A 170 -1.33 -12.47 13.29
CA ARG A 170 -2.32 -11.81 12.42
C ARG A 170 -3.74 -12.20 12.84
N ASN A 171 -4.66 -11.23 12.79
CA ASN A 171 -6.06 -11.39 13.16
C ASN A 171 -6.32 -11.83 14.62
N VAL A 172 -5.30 -11.87 15.47
CA VAL A 172 -5.45 -12.16 16.90
C VAL A 172 -5.21 -10.87 17.68
N PRO A 173 -6.20 -10.35 18.41
CA PRO A 173 -6.04 -9.12 19.16
C PRO A 173 -5.00 -9.23 20.26
N SER A 174 -4.14 -8.21 20.37
CA SER A 174 -3.21 -8.03 21.50
C SER A 174 -3.63 -6.83 22.35
N ASN A 175 -3.37 -6.86 23.65
CA ASN A 175 -3.68 -5.71 24.51
C ASN A 175 -2.60 -4.64 24.38
N LEU A 176 -3.02 -3.37 24.31
CA LEU A 176 -2.12 -2.22 24.34
C LEU A 176 -2.65 -1.19 25.34
N ALA A 177 -1.92 -1.01 26.44
CA ALA A 177 -2.30 -0.05 27.46
C ALA A 177 -1.95 1.39 27.04
N TYR A 178 -2.76 2.36 27.46
CA TYR A 178 -2.54 3.78 27.21
C TYR A 178 -1.10 4.22 27.56
N ARG A 179 -0.39 4.78 26.59
CA ARG A 179 1.02 5.21 26.67
C ARG A 179 1.99 4.16 27.25
N ALA A 180 1.66 2.87 27.15
CA ALA A 180 2.63 1.83 27.48
C ALA A 180 3.78 1.84 26.47
N GLU A 181 4.96 1.43 26.92
CA GLU A 181 6.07 1.15 26.02
C GLU A 181 5.66 0.02 25.07
N ALA A 182 5.73 0.28 23.76
CA ALA A 182 5.27 -0.63 22.74
C ALA A 182 6.19 -0.54 21.53
N LYS A 183 7.36 -1.16 21.69
CA LYS A 183 8.38 -1.28 20.67
C LYS A 183 7.98 -2.36 19.68
N ILE A 184 7.88 -1.97 18.40
CA ILE A 184 7.60 -2.85 17.28
C ILE A 184 8.91 -3.17 16.57
N VAL A 185 9.17 -4.45 16.37
CA VAL A 185 10.29 -4.94 15.57
C VAL A 185 9.77 -5.95 14.57
N ALA A 186 10.23 -5.84 13.33
CA ALA A 186 9.85 -6.77 12.27
C ALA A 186 11.05 -7.32 11.54
N THR A 187 10.88 -8.53 11.01
CA THR A 187 11.85 -9.19 10.14
C THR A 187 11.08 -9.84 9.00
N ALA A 188 11.42 -9.44 7.78
CA ALA A 188 10.98 -10.10 6.57
C ALA A 188 11.99 -11.19 6.19
N LYS A 189 11.52 -12.39 5.86
CA LYS A 189 12.38 -13.49 5.43
C LYS A 189 13.18 -13.16 4.16
N SER A 190 12.61 -12.33 3.30
CA SER A 190 13.27 -11.78 2.11
C SER A 190 14.41 -10.78 2.40
N GLY A 191 14.48 -10.25 3.64
CA GLY A 191 15.35 -9.13 4.00
C GLY A 191 14.83 -7.77 3.52
N LEU A 192 13.64 -7.70 2.90
CA LEU A 192 13.03 -6.44 2.48
C LEU A 192 12.64 -5.56 3.68
N PRO A 193 12.71 -4.23 3.54
CA PRO A 193 12.24 -3.32 4.58
C PRO A 193 10.74 -3.47 4.79
N VAL A 194 10.34 -3.51 6.06
CA VAL A 194 8.93 -3.55 6.48
C VAL A 194 8.50 -2.14 6.86
N THR A 195 7.48 -1.62 6.18
CA THR A 195 6.86 -0.34 6.49
C THR A 195 5.65 -0.56 7.37
N PHE A 196 5.46 0.29 8.38
CA PHE A 196 4.35 0.24 9.31
C PHE A 196 3.50 1.50 9.25
N THR A 197 2.20 1.35 9.49
CA THR A 197 1.26 2.47 9.51
C THR A 197 0.18 2.22 10.55
N SER A 198 -0.15 3.23 11.36
CA SER A 198 -1.35 3.17 12.19
C SER A 198 -2.57 3.35 11.30
N LEU A 199 -3.49 2.39 11.32
CA LEU A 199 -4.70 2.42 10.50
C LEU A 199 -5.88 3.08 11.22
N THR A 200 -5.71 3.46 12.48
CA THR A 200 -6.75 4.11 13.30
C THR A 200 -6.22 5.40 13.94
N PRO A 201 -7.08 6.40 14.18
CA PRO A 201 -6.68 7.67 14.81
C PRO A 201 -6.40 7.53 16.32
N ASP A 202 -6.85 6.45 16.95
CA ASP A 202 -6.69 6.21 18.39
C ASP A 202 -5.29 5.72 18.77
N CYS A 203 -4.43 5.47 17.77
CA CYS A 203 -3.04 5.12 17.96
C CYS A 203 -2.13 5.82 16.96
N THR A 204 -0.86 5.99 17.32
CA THR A 204 0.19 6.50 16.44
C THR A 204 1.33 5.51 16.33
N TYR A 205 1.98 5.48 15.17
CA TYR A 205 3.22 4.74 14.99
C TYR A 205 4.32 5.72 14.58
N THR A 206 5.39 5.81 15.35
CA THR A 206 6.51 6.72 15.08
C THR A 206 7.80 6.11 15.58
N ASN A 207 8.83 6.09 14.73
CA ASN A 207 10.18 5.63 15.07
C ASN A 207 10.23 4.26 15.77
N GLY A 208 9.45 3.28 15.30
CA GLY A 208 9.42 1.93 15.87
C GLY A 208 8.55 1.78 17.12
N VAL A 209 7.84 2.83 17.55
CA VAL A 209 6.99 2.80 18.74
C VAL A 209 5.54 2.98 18.35
N PHE A 210 4.68 2.07 18.80
CA PHE A 210 3.23 2.12 18.59
C PHE A 210 2.52 2.58 19.86
N THR A 211 1.95 3.79 19.85
CA THR A 211 1.42 4.42 21.06
C THR A 211 -0.10 4.47 21.04
N ALA A 212 -0.75 3.94 22.08
CA ALA A 212 -2.16 4.14 22.32
C ALA A 212 -2.45 5.54 22.88
N LEU A 213 -3.35 6.26 22.22
CA LEU A 213 -3.81 7.60 22.61
C LEU A 213 -5.09 7.58 23.46
N LYS A 214 -5.71 6.41 23.61
CA LYS A 214 -6.85 6.15 24.50
C LYS A 214 -6.61 4.88 25.32
N GLY A 215 -7.31 4.77 26.43
CA GLY A 215 -7.32 3.61 27.34
C GLY A 215 -8.47 2.65 27.12
N ALA A 216 -9.29 2.87 26.08
CA ALA A 216 -10.38 2.00 25.67
C ALA A 216 -10.62 2.15 24.16
N GLY A 217 -11.19 1.12 23.53
CA GLY A 217 -11.38 1.05 22.08
C GLY A 217 -10.43 0.07 21.41
N GLN A 218 -10.18 0.29 20.11
CA GLN A 218 -9.39 -0.62 19.29
C GLN A 218 -8.43 0.16 18.39
N CYS A 219 -7.29 -0.45 18.09
CA CYS A 219 -6.37 0.03 17.08
C CYS A 219 -5.96 -1.08 16.12
N ALA A 220 -5.46 -0.69 14.95
CA ALA A 220 -4.90 -1.62 13.99
C ALA A 220 -3.55 -1.10 13.48
N LEU A 221 -2.51 -1.92 13.60
CA LEU A 221 -1.19 -1.65 13.04
C LEU A 221 -1.06 -2.39 11.70
N GLY A 222 -1.01 -1.65 10.60
CA GLY A 222 -0.77 -2.20 9.27
C GLY A 222 0.72 -2.35 8.98
N TYR A 223 1.10 -3.35 8.19
CA TYR A 223 2.44 -3.50 7.64
C TYR A 223 2.43 -3.77 6.14
N THR A 224 3.50 -3.40 5.45
CA THR A 224 3.73 -3.71 4.03
C THR A 224 5.20 -4.01 3.73
N THR A 225 5.44 -4.85 2.71
CA THR A 225 6.72 -5.00 2.01
C THR A 225 6.48 -4.79 0.50
N ALA A 226 7.42 -4.15 -0.19
CA ALA A 226 7.24 -3.79 -1.61
C ALA A 226 7.38 -4.98 -2.60
N GLY A 227 7.85 -6.14 -2.12
CA GLY A 227 8.26 -7.25 -2.98
C GLY A 227 9.56 -6.97 -3.75
N ASN A 228 10.03 -7.97 -4.51
CA ASN A 228 11.17 -7.86 -5.42
C ASN A 228 11.04 -8.92 -6.55
N ALA A 229 12.11 -9.14 -7.32
CA ALA A 229 12.13 -10.08 -8.43
C ALA A 229 11.85 -11.56 -8.03
N THR A 230 12.03 -11.91 -6.76
CA THR A 230 11.93 -13.29 -6.24
C THR A 230 10.88 -13.47 -5.14
N THR A 231 10.30 -12.38 -4.62
CA THR A 231 9.33 -12.40 -3.51
C THR A 231 8.19 -11.42 -3.80
N ALA A 232 6.94 -11.87 -3.64
CA ALA A 232 5.79 -11.00 -3.82
C ALA A 232 5.69 -9.99 -2.68
N ALA A 233 5.09 -8.83 -2.96
CA ALA A 233 4.72 -7.86 -1.94
C ALA A 233 3.80 -8.52 -0.90
N ALA A 234 4.02 -8.19 0.37
CA ALA A 234 3.18 -8.66 1.47
C ALA A 234 2.53 -7.49 2.20
N SER A 235 1.33 -7.69 2.69
CA SER A 235 0.66 -6.75 3.58
C SER A 235 -0.20 -7.47 4.60
N GLY A 236 -0.53 -6.78 5.69
CA GLY A 236 -1.41 -7.29 6.71
C GLY A 236 -1.63 -6.28 7.82
N ASN A 237 -2.41 -6.67 8.82
CA ASN A 237 -2.62 -5.85 10.01
C ASN A 237 -2.64 -6.70 11.28
N PHE A 238 -2.34 -6.04 12.40
CA PHE A 238 -2.44 -6.61 13.75
C PHE A 238 -3.47 -5.79 14.55
N PRO A 239 -4.57 -6.41 15.01
CA PRO A 239 -5.54 -5.73 15.85
C PRO A 239 -5.05 -5.60 17.29
N PHE A 240 -5.41 -4.48 17.93
CA PHE A 240 -5.13 -4.21 19.33
C PHE A 240 -6.38 -3.80 20.08
N ILE A 241 -6.59 -4.36 21.26
CA ILE A 241 -7.60 -3.90 22.22
C ILE A 241 -6.92 -2.93 23.18
N LEU A 242 -7.48 -1.73 23.28
CA LEU A 242 -6.93 -0.71 24.16
C LEU A 242 -7.37 -0.94 25.60
N THR A 243 -6.44 -0.79 26.53
CA THR A 243 -6.69 -0.93 27.97
C THR A 243 -6.18 0.30 28.71
N LEU A 244 -6.70 0.50 29.93
CA LEU A 244 -6.25 1.59 30.79
C LEU A 244 -4.74 1.48 31.05
N GLY A 245 -4.07 2.63 31.06
CA GLY A 245 -2.68 2.76 31.49
C GLY A 245 -2.53 2.43 32.98
N ASN A 246 -1.39 1.85 33.32
CA ASN A 246 -1.05 1.48 34.70
C ASN A 246 -0.20 2.56 35.35
N GLN A 247 -0.76 3.23 36.36
CA GLN A 247 -0.03 4.21 37.15
C GLN A 247 1.07 3.55 37.99
N LYS A 248 2.18 4.26 38.14
CA LYS A 248 3.34 3.86 38.95
C LYS A 248 3.88 5.06 39.70
N ILE A 249 4.41 4.81 40.89
CA ILE A 249 5.20 5.79 41.66
C ILE A 249 6.67 5.51 41.44
N GLU A 250 7.38 6.46 40.84
CA GLU A 250 8.82 6.36 40.59
C GLU A 250 9.60 7.17 41.64
N GLY A 251 10.80 6.72 42.00
CA GLY A 251 11.66 7.49 42.92
C GLY A 251 11.28 7.41 44.41
N VAL A 252 10.50 6.42 44.84
CA VAL A 252 10.22 6.19 46.27
C VAL A 252 11.52 5.89 47.02
N THR A 253 11.72 6.54 48.17
CA THR A 253 12.90 6.31 49.01
C THR A 253 12.95 4.87 49.52
N LYS A 254 14.13 4.24 49.44
CA LYS A 254 14.32 2.82 49.83
C LYS A 254 14.47 2.62 51.34
N SER A 255 14.85 3.65 52.09
CA SER A 255 14.94 3.62 53.56
C SER A 255 15.04 5.04 54.11
N ILE A 256 14.76 5.23 55.40
CA ILE A 256 14.87 6.51 56.10
C ILE A 256 15.59 6.28 57.44
N LYS A 257 16.45 7.21 57.87
CA LYS A 257 17.06 7.11 59.20
C LYS A 257 16.06 7.53 60.28
N LYS A 258 16.08 6.92 61.46
CA LYS A 258 15.24 7.35 62.60
C LYS A 258 15.41 8.85 62.87
N GLY A 259 14.29 9.56 63.04
CA GLY A 259 14.26 11.01 63.25
C GLY A 259 14.34 11.85 61.98
N GLN A 260 14.71 11.28 60.83
CA GLN A 260 14.77 12.03 59.57
C GLN A 260 13.42 12.25 58.94
N ILE A 261 13.37 13.32 58.15
CA ILE A 261 12.27 13.70 57.27
C ILE A 261 12.73 13.50 55.82
N LYS A 262 11.87 12.89 55.00
CA LYS A 262 12.12 12.71 53.56
C LYS A 262 10.87 13.04 52.76
N SER A 263 11.04 13.65 51.60
CA SER A 263 9.95 13.86 50.66
C SER A 263 9.73 12.62 49.79
N LEU A 264 8.48 12.24 49.62
CA LEU A 264 8.01 11.25 48.65
C LEU A 264 7.64 11.94 47.33
N PRO A 265 7.61 11.20 46.21
CA PRO A 265 7.17 11.72 44.92
C PRO A 265 5.79 12.38 45.00
N LEU A 266 5.61 13.50 44.32
CA LEU A 266 4.33 14.25 44.33
C LEU A 266 3.32 13.70 43.32
N GLU A 267 3.80 13.13 42.21
CA GLU A 267 2.99 12.72 41.08
C GLU A 267 3.38 11.31 40.60
N THR A 268 2.43 10.62 39.96
CA THR A 268 2.67 9.36 39.25
C THR A 268 3.37 9.59 37.91
N ASN A 269 3.75 8.51 37.23
CA ASN A 269 4.23 8.55 35.85
C ASN A 269 3.23 9.15 34.83
N PHE A 270 1.97 9.38 35.24
CA PHE A 270 0.95 10.06 34.45
C PHE A 270 0.63 11.48 34.95
N GLY A 271 1.42 12.03 35.89
CA GLY A 271 1.23 13.37 36.44
C GLY A 271 0.07 13.49 37.43
N SER A 272 -0.51 12.37 37.88
CA SER A 272 -1.61 12.41 38.86
C SER A 272 -1.04 12.59 40.26
N GLN A 273 -1.59 13.55 41.02
CA GLN A 273 -1.13 13.85 42.38
C GLN A 273 -1.34 12.67 43.33
N ILE A 274 -0.30 12.36 44.11
CA ILE A 274 -0.31 11.23 45.05
C ILE A 274 -0.70 11.72 46.45
N THR A 275 -1.66 11.03 47.06
CA THR A 275 -2.03 11.19 48.47
C THR A 275 -1.42 10.05 49.29
N TYR A 276 -0.79 10.40 50.41
CA TYR A 276 -0.13 9.43 51.28
C TYR A 276 -0.80 9.38 52.66
N LYS A 277 -0.98 8.18 53.19
CA LYS A 277 -1.50 7.94 54.54
C LYS A 277 -0.64 6.93 55.27
N ALA A 278 -0.05 7.33 56.39
CA ALA A 278 0.64 6.40 57.29
C ALA A 278 -0.37 5.40 57.89
N LEU A 279 -0.02 4.12 57.89
CA LEU A 279 -0.88 3.05 58.43
C LEU A 279 -0.41 2.51 59.79
N GLY A 280 0.65 3.09 60.34
CA GLY A 280 1.23 2.68 61.62
C GLY A 280 1.81 3.85 62.40
N LYS A 281 2.40 3.53 63.56
CA LYS A 281 2.99 4.52 64.48
C LYS A 281 4.51 4.67 64.32
N SER A 282 5.12 3.95 63.38
CA SER A 282 6.56 3.98 63.11
C SER A 282 6.99 5.24 62.36
N CYS A 283 6.07 5.87 61.62
CA CYS A 283 6.28 7.12 60.92
C CYS A 283 5.00 7.96 60.90
N SER A 284 5.14 9.25 60.64
CA SER A 284 4.03 10.15 60.31
C SER A 284 4.19 10.67 58.89
N VAL A 285 3.07 10.95 58.23
CA VAL A 285 3.05 11.52 56.89
C VAL A 285 2.26 12.82 56.93
N GLU A 286 2.84 13.88 56.40
CA GLU A 286 2.19 15.18 56.21
C GLU A 286 2.42 15.63 54.77
N LYS A 287 1.33 15.79 54.01
CA LYS A 287 1.36 16.00 52.55
C LYS A 287 2.14 14.86 51.86
N ASN A 288 3.31 15.15 51.30
CA ASN A 288 4.23 14.16 50.73
C ASN A 288 5.49 13.93 51.58
N THR A 289 5.59 14.52 52.76
CA THR A 289 6.74 14.34 53.63
C THR A 289 6.49 13.24 54.64
N VAL A 290 7.46 12.36 54.81
CA VAL A 290 7.45 11.28 55.80
C VAL A 290 8.51 11.56 56.86
N LYS A 291 8.10 11.50 58.14
CA LYS A 291 8.99 11.59 59.30
C LYS A 291 9.10 10.23 59.96
N ALA A 292 10.31 9.71 60.07
CA ALA A 292 10.60 8.45 60.73
C ALA A 292 10.65 8.63 62.26
N MET A 293 9.78 7.93 63.00
CA MET A 293 9.60 8.12 64.45
C MET A 293 10.21 6.96 65.26
N LYS A 294 9.97 5.71 64.84
CA LYS A 294 10.44 4.49 65.51
C LYS A 294 11.13 3.57 64.50
N SER A 295 12.21 2.91 64.90
CA SER A 295 12.86 1.87 64.10
C SER A 295 11.88 0.76 63.72
N GLY A 296 12.09 0.13 62.57
CA GLY A 296 11.18 -0.86 61.99
C GLY A 296 10.75 -0.48 60.58
N THR A 297 9.50 -0.72 60.22
CA THR A 297 8.98 -0.43 58.87
C THR A 297 7.93 0.68 58.91
N CYS A 298 8.09 1.69 58.06
CA CYS A 298 7.06 2.68 57.77
C CYS A 298 6.15 2.17 56.65
N SER A 299 4.91 1.81 57.01
CA SER A 299 3.89 1.38 56.05
C SER A 299 3.00 2.56 55.66
N ILE A 300 2.95 2.88 54.37
CA ILE A 300 2.22 4.03 53.83
C ILE A 300 1.28 3.53 52.72
N LYS A 301 0.01 3.87 52.80
CA LYS A 301 -0.93 3.76 51.67
C LYS A 301 -0.74 4.97 50.77
N ALA A 302 -0.43 4.75 49.50
CA ALA A 302 -0.32 5.77 48.47
C ALA A 302 -1.47 5.60 47.46
N SER A 303 -2.18 6.68 47.19
CA SER A 303 -3.37 6.69 46.32
C SER A 303 -3.28 7.82 45.30
N ALA A 304 -3.67 7.59 44.06
CA ALA A 304 -3.81 8.63 43.03
C ALA A 304 -5.06 8.39 42.19
N ALA A 305 -5.74 9.46 41.79
CA ALA A 305 -6.95 9.36 40.97
C ALA A 305 -6.62 8.77 39.59
N GLY A 306 -7.56 8.00 39.05
CA GLY A 306 -7.54 7.61 37.64
C GLY A 306 -8.10 8.72 36.76
N LYS A 307 -7.97 8.57 35.45
CA LYS A 307 -8.63 9.43 34.48
C LYS A 307 -9.37 8.56 33.46
N ALA A 308 -10.65 8.87 33.26
CA ALA A 308 -11.51 8.15 32.32
C ALA A 308 -10.83 8.01 30.94
N ASP A 309 -11.00 6.85 30.32
CA ASP A 309 -10.47 6.50 29.00
C ASP A 309 -8.96 6.71 28.83
N THR A 310 -8.19 6.72 29.91
CA THR A 310 -6.73 6.89 29.84
C THR A 310 -6.01 5.97 30.81
N TRP A 311 -6.06 6.18 32.13
CA TRP A 311 -5.36 5.33 33.11
C TRP A 311 -6.21 5.00 34.34
N ALA A 312 -5.96 3.82 34.92
CA ALA A 312 -6.65 3.34 36.12
C ALA A 312 -6.18 4.10 37.37
N PRO A 313 -7.02 4.22 38.43
CA PRO A 313 -6.57 4.76 39.72
C PRO A 313 -5.42 3.93 40.31
N LEU A 314 -4.55 4.60 41.06
CA LEU A 314 -3.45 3.96 41.78
C LEU A 314 -3.87 3.74 43.23
N GLU A 315 -3.67 2.51 43.70
CA GLU A 315 -3.68 2.17 45.12
C GLU A 315 -2.49 1.25 45.41
N GLN A 316 -1.50 1.76 46.14
CA GLN A 316 -0.25 1.04 46.39
C GLN A 316 0.18 1.12 47.85
N MET A 317 0.69 0.00 48.37
CA MET A 317 1.31 -0.07 49.68
C MET A 317 2.81 0.12 49.57
N LEU A 318 3.32 1.18 50.19
CA LEU A 318 4.76 1.43 50.32
C LEU A 318 5.24 0.93 51.68
N SER A 319 6.37 0.21 51.64
CA SER A 319 7.05 -0.31 52.82
C SER A 319 8.46 0.26 52.84
N ILE A 320 8.71 1.20 53.75
CA ILE A 320 9.97 1.93 53.84
C ILE A 320 10.65 1.57 55.17
N PRO A 321 11.77 0.83 55.14
CA PRO A 321 12.58 0.56 56.33
C PRO A 321 13.08 1.83 57.02
N ILE A 322 12.96 1.86 58.34
CA ILE A 322 13.53 2.87 59.23
C ILE A 322 14.76 2.29 59.91
N LYS A 323 15.92 2.85 59.60
CA LYS A 323 17.22 2.45 60.14
C LYS A 323 17.66 3.38 61.28
#